data_AF-A0A382D2J7-F1
#
_entry.id   AF-A0A382D2J7-F1
#
_cell.length_a   1.000
_cell.length_b   1.000
_cell.length_c   1.000
_cell.angle_alpha   90.00
_cell.angle_beta   90.00
_cell.angle_gamma   90.00
#
_symmetry.space_group_name_H-M   'P 1'
#
loop_
_entity.id
_entity.type
_entity.pdbx_description
1 polymer ?
#
loop_
_entity_poly.entity_id
_entity_poly.type
_entity_poly.pdbx_seq_one_letter_code
_entity_poly.pdbx_strand_id
1 'polypeptide(L)'
;MNCKAALYAIQQVFDMRKQSLPVMVSVTITDASGRTLSGQTIEAFWYSVRHMELLSVGINCALGAVEMRPFLSDLSTIADVPISVHPNAGLPNELGEYDQSPDFMAEVIGEFAESSLVNIVGGCCGTTPKHIQAIAQAVENIPHRIIPELSVFTRLSGLEPLNIKEDSLFVNVGERTNVAGSSKFASLIKEEKYEEALSVAVQQVEDGAQMIDVNMDEGLLDSEACMETFLRLIASDPAISRVPIVIDSSRWEVLEMGLKNIQGKGVVNSISLKDGEEAFLEKARIIQKYGAAVIIMAFDETGQADNIERKIEICSRCYELLTQKAKFPAEDIIFDPNIFAVATGIEEHNEYAHAYIRACKKLKQLYPLSLISGGVSNLSFSFRGNNAIREAMHTVFLYHAIQAGMDMGIVNAGQISIYDDLAPELRNIIEDVLYNRSSEAGEKLLEAAQGMQQKKSVKKETSAWRELPIGERLTHSLVDGITSHIEEDTEEARQALKDPVEVIEGPLMDGMNRVGDLFGSGKMFLPQVVKSARVMKKAVTYLTPFLEKAKKSIASKKAKILLATVKGDVHDIGKNIVGVVLGCNNYDIIDLGVMVPVQEILKTAKEEKVDIIGLSGLIT
;
A
#
# COMPACT_ATOMS: atom_id res chain seq x y z
N MET A 1 12.59 13.42 4.61
CA MET A 1 13.98 13.23 4.12
C MET A 1 15.03 13.79 5.07
N ASN A 2 15.02 15.06 5.47
CA ASN A 2 16.09 15.68 6.29
C ASN A 2 16.38 14.95 7.61
N CYS A 3 15.35 14.49 8.34
CA CYS A 3 15.53 13.71 9.56
C CYS A 3 16.29 12.40 9.30
N LYS A 4 15.91 11.63 8.28
CA LYS A 4 16.62 10.41 7.86
C LYS A 4 18.08 10.70 7.48
N ALA A 5 18.33 11.80 6.75
CA ALA A 5 19.70 12.20 6.40
C ALA A 5 20.55 12.49 7.66
N ALA A 6 19.98 13.14 8.67
CA ALA A 6 20.64 13.37 9.95
C ALA A 6 20.91 12.04 10.69
N LEU A 7 19.94 11.13 10.75
CA LEU A 7 20.12 9.81 11.39
C LEU A 7 21.20 8.98 10.68
N TYR A 8 21.22 9.00 9.36
CA TYR A 8 22.25 8.34 8.56
C TYR A 8 23.64 8.90 8.85
N ALA A 9 23.77 10.24 8.88
CA ALA A 9 25.04 10.90 9.23
C ALA A 9 25.49 10.58 10.66
N ILE A 10 24.57 10.54 11.63
CA ILE A 10 24.88 10.17 13.01
C ILE A 10 25.39 8.73 13.06
N GLN A 11 24.72 7.78 12.42
CA GLN A 11 25.14 6.37 12.36
C GLN A 11 26.54 6.23 11.73
N GLN A 12 26.84 6.96 10.66
CA GLN A 12 28.20 6.97 10.08
C GLN A 12 29.26 7.44 11.07
N VAL A 13 28.97 8.53 11.82
CA VAL A 13 29.90 9.03 12.84
C VAL A 13 30.06 8.03 13.99
N PHE A 14 28.99 7.34 14.39
CA PHE A 14 29.04 6.28 15.40
C PHE A 14 29.95 5.13 14.96
N ASP A 15 29.81 4.67 13.72
CA ASP A 15 30.66 3.61 13.16
C ASP A 15 32.13 4.04 13.09
N MET A 16 32.40 5.25 12.58
CA MET A 16 33.76 5.81 12.49
C MET A 16 34.44 5.90 13.86
N ARG A 17 33.68 6.30 14.89
CA ARG A 17 34.20 6.49 16.25
C ARG A 17 34.12 5.23 17.11
N LYS A 18 33.40 4.20 16.66
CA LYS A 18 33.04 3.00 17.44
C LYS A 18 32.39 3.36 18.78
N GLN A 19 31.49 4.35 18.75
CA GLN A 19 30.78 4.87 19.91
C GLN A 19 29.31 5.09 19.55
N SER A 20 28.40 4.74 20.46
CA SER A 20 26.99 5.09 20.37
C SER A 20 26.64 6.12 21.45
N LEU A 21 25.82 7.10 21.09
CA LEU A 21 25.23 8.06 22.02
C LEU A 21 23.70 8.01 21.90
N PRO A 22 22.96 8.29 22.98
CA PRO A 22 21.50 8.35 22.91
C PRO A 22 21.04 9.43 21.92
N VAL A 23 20.15 9.07 20.99
CA VAL A 23 19.58 9.98 19.99
C VAL A 23 18.10 10.19 20.27
N MET A 24 17.68 11.46 20.38
CA MET A 24 16.28 11.83 20.45
C MET A 24 15.84 12.36 19.09
N VAL A 25 14.67 11.96 18.63
CA VAL A 25 14.03 12.50 17.43
C VAL A 25 12.73 13.17 17.84
N SER A 26 12.49 14.38 17.34
CA SER A 26 11.21 15.07 17.51
C SER A 26 10.73 15.60 16.18
N VAL A 27 9.43 15.46 15.94
CA VAL A 27 8.74 15.92 14.74
C VAL A 27 7.81 17.08 15.06
N THR A 28 7.58 17.95 14.09
CA THR A 28 6.59 19.02 14.19
C THR A 28 5.41 18.71 13.28
N ILE A 29 4.21 18.70 13.85
CA ILE A 29 2.94 18.61 13.14
C ILE A 29 2.45 20.04 12.89
N THR A 30 2.16 20.38 11.64
CA THR A 30 1.99 21.79 11.24
C THR A 30 0.62 22.35 11.57
N ASP A 31 -0.41 21.51 11.58
CA ASP A 31 -1.80 21.92 11.75
C ASP A 31 -2.66 20.74 12.23
N ALA A 32 -3.98 20.99 12.33
CA ALA A 32 -4.96 20.01 12.80
C ALA A 32 -5.10 18.77 11.91
N SER A 33 -4.60 18.77 10.67
CA SER A 33 -4.61 17.59 9.77
C SER A 33 -3.73 16.45 10.27
N GLY A 34 -2.86 16.69 11.25
CA GLY A 34 -1.97 15.66 11.79
C GLY A 34 -0.79 15.30 10.92
N ARG A 35 -0.45 16.16 9.96
CA ARG A 35 0.65 15.96 9.02
C ARG A 35 1.84 16.87 9.33
N THR A 36 3.02 16.38 8.98
CA THR A 36 4.23 17.20 8.90
C THR A 36 4.13 18.19 7.73
N LEU A 37 5.04 19.16 7.67
CA LEU A 37 5.13 20.09 6.53
C LEU A 37 5.25 19.38 5.18
N SER A 38 5.92 18.23 5.16
CA SER A 38 6.07 17.38 3.98
C SER A 38 4.86 16.46 3.72
N GLY A 39 3.76 16.61 4.46
CA GLY A 39 2.52 15.84 4.27
C GLY A 39 2.50 14.45 4.91
N GLN A 40 3.58 14.03 5.59
CA GLN A 40 3.66 12.72 6.22
C GLN A 40 2.89 12.68 7.54
N THR A 41 2.19 11.58 7.79
CA THR A 41 1.41 11.32 9.01
C THR A 41 2.30 10.86 10.17
N ILE A 42 1.83 10.93 11.42
CA ILE A 42 2.64 10.58 12.60
C ILE A 42 3.13 9.12 12.56
N GLU A 43 2.29 8.19 12.11
CA GLU A 43 2.63 6.77 12.00
C GLU A 43 3.62 6.51 10.88
N ALA A 44 3.37 7.09 9.69
CA ALA A 44 4.30 6.99 8.57
C ALA A 44 5.67 7.56 8.90
N PHE A 45 5.70 8.69 9.63
CA PHE A 45 6.92 9.30 10.14
C PHE A 45 7.66 8.34 11.06
N TRP A 46 6.98 7.75 12.05
CA TRP A 46 7.57 6.80 12.97
C TRP A 46 8.22 5.61 12.23
N TYR A 47 7.51 5.01 11.27
CA TYR A 47 8.05 3.91 10.46
C TYR A 47 9.26 4.31 9.62
N SER A 48 9.38 5.59 9.27
CA SER A 48 10.52 6.13 8.51
C SER A 48 11.80 6.27 9.34
N VAL A 49 11.68 6.39 10.67
CA VAL A 49 12.81 6.73 11.57
C VAL A 49 13.13 5.67 12.61
N ARG A 50 12.22 4.70 12.85
CA ARG A 50 12.39 3.63 13.87
C ARG A 50 13.55 2.67 13.64
N HIS A 51 14.21 2.73 12.48
CA HIS A 51 15.33 1.86 12.13
C HIS A 51 16.60 2.15 12.95
N MET A 52 16.70 3.32 13.58
CA MET A 52 17.77 3.66 14.50
C MET A 52 17.34 3.38 15.95
N GLU A 53 18.26 2.92 16.79
CA GLU A 53 18.04 2.79 18.24
C GLU A 53 17.91 4.19 18.88
N LEU A 54 16.67 4.66 19.06
CA LEU A 54 16.39 5.98 19.61
C LEU A 54 16.17 5.93 21.12
N LEU A 55 16.65 6.97 21.83
CA LEU A 55 16.31 7.22 23.23
C LEU A 55 14.85 7.65 23.37
N SER A 56 14.37 8.47 22.45
CA SER A 56 12.97 8.87 22.38
C SER A 56 12.55 9.33 20.99
N VAL A 57 11.25 9.22 20.74
CA VAL A 57 10.57 9.89 19.63
C VAL A 57 9.52 10.85 20.19
N GLY A 58 9.30 12.00 19.55
CA GLY A 58 8.42 13.00 20.15
C GLY A 58 7.83 14.03 19.21
N ILE A 59 7.07 14.95 19.81
CA ILE A 59 6.45 16.07 19.11
C ILE A 59 6.87 17.38 19.75
N ASN A 60 7.25 18.37 18.93
CA ASN A 60 7.61 19.70 19.41
C ASN A 60 7.11 20.83 18.50
N CYS A 61 6.91 22.01 19.09
CA CYS A 61 6.57 23.26 18.40
C CYS A 61 5.26 23.21 17.58
N ALA A 62 4.97 24.30 16.84
CA ALA A 62 3.78 24.59 16.02
C ALA A 62 2.44 24.61 16.77
N LEU A 63 2.16 23.59 17.57
CA LEU A 63 0.92 23.40 18.32
C LEU A 63 1.12 23.76 19.80
N GLY A 64 0.02 24.20 20.43
CA GLY A 64 -0.06 24.24 21.89
C GLY A 64 -0.21 22.83 22.48
N ALA A 65 -0.14 22.73 23.80
CA ALA A 65 -0.27 21.44 24.48
C ALA A 65 -1.60 20.75 24.13
N VAL A 66 -2.73 21.46 24.22
CA VAL A 66 -4.07 20.91 23.98
C VAL A 66 -4.18 20.28 22.59
N GLU A 67 -3.69 20.96 21.56
CA GLU A 67 -3.75 20.50 20.17
C GLU A 67 -2.80 19.32 19.89
N MET A 68 -1.71 19.17 20.65
CA MET A 68 -0.77 18.05 20.50
C MET A 68 -1.32 16.72 21.04
N ARG A 69 -2.26 16.76 22.00
CA ARG A 69 -2.73 15.58 22.72
C ARG A 69 -3.16 14.43 21.81
N PRO A 70 -3.98 14.65 20.75
CA PRO A 70 -4.39 13.55 19.89
C PRO A 70 -3.20 12.88 19.20
N PHE A 71 -2.20 13.64 18.76
CA PHE A 71 -1.03 13.09 18.06
C PHE A 71 -0.07 12.34 18.99
N LEU A 72 0.03 12.77 20.25
CA LEU A 72 0.72 12.00 21.29
C LEU A 72 0.01 10.69 21.58
N SER A 73 -1.32 10.69 21.61
CA SER A 73 -2.10 9.47 21.78
C SER A 73 -1.80 8.45 20.69
N ASP A 74 -1.79 8.86 19.42
CA ASP A 74 -1.44 7.95 18.31
C ASP A 74 0.00 7.46 18.41
N LEU A 75 0.96 8.37 18.66
CA LEU A 75 2.36 7.99 18.78
C LEU A 75 2.56 7.00 19.95
N SER A 76 1.80 7.16 21.04
CA SER A 76 1.86 6.30 22.22
C SER A 76 1.41 4.86 21.98
N THR A 77 0.59 4.60 20.96
CA THR A 77 0.16 3.24 20.64
C THR A 77 1.11 2.52 19.69
N ILE A 78 1.93 3.24 18.93
CA ILE A 78 2.79 2.68 17.87
C ILE A 78 4.29 2.75 18.15
N ALA A 79 4.74 3.62 19.07
CA ALA A 79 6.16 3.80 19.37
C ALA A 79 6.64 2.74 20.38
N ASP A 80 7.65 1.97 20.00
CA ASP A 80 8.34 0.99 20.85
C ASP A 80 9.52 1.62 21.66
N VAL A 81 9.56 2.95 21.73
CA VAL A 81 10.55 3.73 22.48
C VAL A 81 9.86 4.75 23.40
N PRO A 82 10.58 5.34 24.37
CA PRO A 82 10.08 6.46 25.17
C PRO A 82 9.57 7.62 24.31
N ILE A 83 8.54 8.32 24.77
CA ILE A 83 7.95 9.48 24.09
C ILE A 83 8.36 10.79 24.76
N SER A 84 8.79 11.75 23.94
CA SER A 84 9.06 13.13 24.37
C SER A 84 8.02 14.12 23.84
N VAL A 85 7.66 15.13 24.64
CA VAL A 85 6.80 16.24 24.18
C VAL A 85 7.33 17.60 24.62
N HIS A 86 7.34 18.55 23.69
CA HIS A 86 7.74 19.94 23.93
C HIS A 86 6.79 20.92 23.22
N PRO A 87 5.59 21.19 23.79
CA PRO A 87 4.61 22.08 23.17
C PRO A 87 5.03 23.55 23.29
N ASN A 88 4.42 24.41 22.47
CA ASN A 88 4.47 25.85 22.69
C ASN A 88 3.58 26.26 23.88
N ALA A 89 3.84 27.44 24.45
CA ALA A 89 2.96 28.06 25.44
C ALA A 89 1.70 28.64 24.76
N GLY A 90 0.88 27.75 24.18
CA GLY A 90 -0.26 28.08 23.32
C GLY A 90 0.13 28.40 21.88
N LEU A 91 -0.87 28.77 21.07
CA LEU A 91 -0.64 29.31 19.74
C LEU A 91 -0.19 30.78 19.84
N PRO A 92 0.68 31.26 18.94
CA PRO A 92 1.09 32.66 18.94
C PRO A 92 -0.12 33.56 18.63
N ASN A 93 -0.24 34.67 19.36
CA ASN A 93 -1.25 35.69 19.11
C ASN A 93 -0.91 36.53 17.86
N GLU A 94 -1.76 37.50 17.51
CA GLU A 94 -1.56 38.36 16.32
C GLU A 94 -0.26 39.18 16.37
N LEU A 95 0.33 39.36 17.56
CA LEU A 95 1.62 40.03 17.77
C LEU A 95 2.80 39.06 17.78
N GLY A 96 2.55 37.75 17.62
CA GLY A 96 3.56 36.69 17.69
C GLY A 96 3.98 36.32 19.12
N GLU A 97 3.25 36.79 20.14
CA GLU A 97 3.51 36.50 21.55
C GLU A 97 2.72 35.27 22.01
N TYR A 98 3.14 34.70 23.16
CA TYR A 98 2.55 33.48 23.72
C TYR A 98 1.91 33.78 25.08
N ASP A 99 0.60 33.63 25.14
CA ASP A 99 -0.21 34.10 26.28
C ASP A 99 -0.54 32.99 27.30
N GLN A 100 -0.19 31.73 27.01
CA GLN A 100 -0.50 30.62 27.91
C GLN A 100 0.32 30.72 29.19
N SER A 101 -0.35 30.58 30.34
CA SER A 101 0.30 30.67 31.65
C SER A 101 1.06 29.38 32.02
N PRO A 102 2.05 29.47 32.93
CA PRO A 102 2.72 28.31 33.51
C PRO A 102 1.76 27.26 34.09
N ASP A 103 0.76 27.70 34.86
CA ASP A 103 -0.17 26.81 35.56
C ASP A 103 -1.04 26.04 34.57
N PHE A 104 -1.58 26.72 33.54
CA PHE A 104 -2.38 26.06 32.52
C PHE A 104 -1.57 25.05 31.70
N MET A 105 -0.35 25.42 31.31
CA MET A 105 0.50 24.50 30.55
C MET A 105 0.89 23.26 31.38
N ALA A 106 1.15 23.46 32.68
CA ALA A 106 1.46 22.37 33.61
C ALA A 106 0.25 21.46 33.85
N GLU A 107 -0.97 21.99 33.94
CA GLU A 107 -2.21 21.21 34.04
C GLU A 107 -2.36 20.27 32.84
N VAL A 108 -2.22 20.80 31.62
CA VAL A 108 -2.38 20.01 30.39
C VAL A 108 -1.26 18.97 30.24
N ILE A 109 0.00 19.31 30.52
CA ILE A 109 1.10 18.33 30.47
C ILE A 109 0.98 17.28 31.58
N GLY A 110 0.52 17.68 32.77
CA GLY A 110 0.20 16.78 33.86
C GLY A 110 -0.79 15.71 33.42
N GLU A 111 -1.86 16.10 32.73
CA GLU A 111 -2.84 15.16 32.16
C GLU A 111 -2.21 14.18 31.16
N PHE A 112 -1.23 14.59 30.35
CA PHE A 112 -0.52 13.64 29.45
C PHE A 112 0.25 12.58 30.23
N ALA A 113 0.86 12.96 31.35
CA ALA A 113 1.55 12.04 32.23
C ALA A 113 0.56 11.10 32.93
N GLU A 114 -0.55 11.64 33.47
CA GLU A 114 -1.61 10.84 34.12
C GLU A 114 -2.22 9.82 33.15
N SER A 115 -2.43 10.23 31.89
CA SER A 115 -2.88 9.36 30.80
C SER A 115 -1.80 8.41 30.27
N SER A 116 -0.61 8.37 30.87
CA SER A 116 0.51 7.50 30.48
C SER A 116 0.93 7.66 29.01
N LEU A 117 0.92 8.89 28.49
CA LEU A 117 1.26 9.18 27.08
C LEU A 117 2.74 9.52 26.86
N VAL A 118 3.46 9.94 27.91
CA VAL A 118 4.78 10.57 27.80
C VAL A 118 5.81 9.99 28.78
N ASN A 119 7.08 10.12 28.41
CA ASN A 119 8.24 9.74 29.23
C ASN A 119 9.13 10.94 29.53
N ILE A 120 9.22 11.90 28.60
CA ILE A 120 10.01 13.12 28.71
C ILE A 120 9.10 14.31 28.36
N VAL A 121 9.08 15.33 29.22
CA VAL A 121 8.27 16.53 29.01
C VAL A 121 9.16 17.78 29.03
N GLY A 122 8.76 18.80 28.29
CA GLY A 122 9.39 20.12 28.35
C GLY A 122 8.56 21.16 27.63
N GLY A 123 9.23 22.21 27.16
CA GLY A 123 8.59 23.35 26.50
C GLY A 123 9.35 23.82 25.27
N CYS A 124 8.64 24.44 24.33
CA CYS A 124 9.21 25.04 23.13
C CYS A 124 8.99 26.57 23.13
N CYS A 125 8.44 27.15 22.06
CA CYS A 125 8.28 28.59 21.94
C CYS A 125 7.32 29.15 23.00
N GLY A 126 7.65 30.32 23.56
CA GLY A 126 6.89 30.97 24.63
C GLY A 126 7.13 30.42 26.03
N THR A 127 7.77 29.27 26.17
CA THR A 127 8.01 28.65 27.49
C THR A 127 9.17 29.31 28.23
N THR A 128 9.06 29.38 29.56
CA THR A 128 10.03 30.05 30.43
C THR A 128 10.42 29.15 31.61
N PRO A 129 11.46 29.47 32.40
CA PRO A 129 11.79 28.70 33.59
C PRO A 129 10.63 28.52 34.57
N LYS A 130 9.69 29.48 34.63
CA LYS A 130 8.45 29.34 35.43
C LYS A 130 7.55 28.24 34.92
N HIS A 131 7.40 28.11 33.60
CA HIS A 131 6.66 27.01 32.97
C HIS A 131 7.31 25.67 33.30
N ILE A 132 8.63 25.56 33.13
CA ILE A 132 9.36 24.32 33.41
C ILE A 132 9.26 23.92 34.89
N GLN A 133 9.32 24.89 35.81
CA GLN A 133 9.12 24.62 37.24
C GLN A 133 7.71 24.08 37.54
N ALA A 134 6.66 24.70 36.97
CA ALA A 134 5.29 24.25 37.15
C ALA A 134 5.06 22.85 36.55
N ILE A 135 5.59 22.60 35.34
CA ILE A 135 5.54 21.29 34.68
C ILE A 135 6.23 20.23 35.53
N ALA A 136 7.44 20.51 36.04
CA ALA A 136 8.19 19.58 36.88
C ALA A 136 7.42 19.19 38.14
N GLN A 137 6.76 20.15 38.79
CA GLN A 137 5.91 19.90 39.97
C GLN A 137 4.68 19.07 39.62
N ALA A 138 4.05 19.33 38.46
CA ALA A 138 2.86 18.59 38.03
C ALA A 138 3.15 17.11 37.75
N VAL A 139 4.36 16.77 37.27
CA VAL A 139 4.70 15.39 36.87
C VAL A 139 5.55 14.61 37.88
N GLU A 140 6.02 15.24 38.97
CA GLU A 140 7.05 14.68 39.89
C GLU A 140 6.75 13.27 40.41
N ASN A 141 5.47 12.97 40.70
CA ASN A 141 5.05 11.70 41.30
C ASN A 141 4.19 10.84 40.38
N ILE A 142 4.19 11.14 39.08
CA ILE A 142 3.39 10.40 38.09
C ILE A 142 4.29 9.36 37.42
N PRO A 143 3.85 8.09 37.31
CA PRO A 143 4.61 7.08 36.58
C PRO A 143 4.75 7.46 35.10
N HIS A 144 5.90 7.16 34.51
CA HIS A 144 6.12 7.34 33.09
C HIS A 144 5.31 6.35 32.26
N ARG A 145 5.05 6.69 30.99
CA ARG A 145 4.44 5.78 30.01
C ARG A 145 5.20 4.45 29.95
N ILE A 146 4.48 3.35 30.13
CA ILE A 146 4.98 2.01 29.86
C ILE A 146 5.06 1.81 28.35
N ILE A 147 6.23 1.41 27.85
CA ILE A 147 6.41 1.13 26.42
C ILE A 147 5.58 -0.12 26.07
N PRO A 148 4.68 -0.05 25.06
CA PRO A 148 3.83 -1.17 24.70
C PRO A 148 4.63 -2.28 24.03
N GLU A 149 4.22 -3.53 24.27
CA GLU A 149 4.64 -4.65 23.42
C GLU A 149 3.84 -4.60 22.12
N LEU A 150 4.52 -4.49 20.98
CA LEU A 150 3.90 -4.38 19.67
C LEU A 150 4.03 -5.69 18.90
N SER A 151 2.99 -6.04 18.14
CA SER A 151 3.07 -7.15 17.20
C SER A 151 4.10 -6.88 16.11
N VAL A 152 4.82 -7.93 15.73
CA VAL A 152 5.89 -7.86 14.72
C VAL A 152 5.28 -8.18 13.36
N PHE A 153 5.39 -7.23 12.44
CA PHE A 153 4.91 -7.32 11.07
C PHE A 153 5.57 -6.22 10.23
N THR A 154 5.55 -6.38 8.91
CA THR A 154 6.20 -5.44 7.99
C THR A 154 5.49 -4.08 8.01
N ARG A 155 6.26 -3.03 8.26
CA ARG A 155 5.79 -1.64 8.33
C ARG A 155 6.53 -0.82 7.29
N LEU A 156 5.82 -0.36 6.28
CA LEU A 156 6.33 0.50 5.22
C LEU A 156 5.64 1.87 5.28
N SER A 157 6.18 2.85 4.57
CA SER A 157 5.51 4.14 4.46
C SER A 157 5.88 4.92 3.21
N GLY A 158 4.90 5.64 2.67
CA GLY A 158 5.08 6.86 1.90
C GLY A 158 4.85 8.06 2.82
N LEU A 159 3.91 8.93 2.44
CA LEU A 159 3.30 9.90 3.36
C LEU A 159 2.34 9.22 4.35
N GLU A 160 1.85 8.03 3.99
CA GLU A 160 0.92 7.22 4.76
C GLU A 160 1.53 5.85 5.07
N PRO A 161 1.14 5.21 6.18
CA PRO A 161 1.66 3.91 6.57
C PRO A 161 1.05 2.79 5.70
N LEU A 162 1.83 1.76 5.42
CA LEU A 162 1.36 0.49 4.87
C LEU A 162 1.81 -0.62 5.82
N ASN A 163 0.83 -1.22 6.50
CA ASN A 163 1.02 -2.31 7.46
C ASN A 163 0.65 -3.63 6.79
N ILE A 164 1.61 -4.57 6.69
CA ILE A 164 1.39 -5.89 6.10
C ILE A 164 1.46 -6.93 7.23
N LYS A 165 0.29 -7.32 7.72
CA LYS A 165 0.08 -8.30 8.80
C LYS A 165 -0.22 -9.70 8.25
N GLU A 166 -0.29 -10.69 9.13
CA GLU A 166 -0.60 -12.07 8.77
C GLU A 166 -1.98 -12.25 8.12
N ASP A 167 -2.97 -11.44 8.51
CA ASP A 167 -4.33 -11.42 7.96
C ASP A 167 -4.52 -10.42 6.82
N SER A 168 -3.45 -9.73 6.40
CA SER A 168 -3.52 -8.79 5.29
C SER A 168 -3.76 -9.50 3.97
N LEU A 169 -4.52 -8.84 3.11
CA LEU A 169 -4.72 -9.30 1.75
C LEU A 169 -3.45 -9.12 0.92
N PHE A 170 -3.41 -9.80 -0.23
CA PHE A 170 -2.30 -9.71 -1.17
C PHE A 170 -1.98 -8.27 -1.57
N VAL A 171 -0.70 -7.89 -1.45
CA VAL A 171 -0.23 -6.53 -1.73
C VAL A 171 0.21 -6.39 -3.18
N ASN A 172 -0.46 -5.50 -3.91
CA ASN A 172 -0.15 -5.22 -5.32
C ASN A 172 0.95 -4.16 -5.44
N VAL A 173 2.09 -4.54 -6.01
CA VAL A 173 3.17 -3.62 -6.37
C VAL A 173 3.06 -3.30 -7.86
N GLY A 174 2.83 -2.03 -8.21
CA GLY A 174 2.65 -1.61 -9.60
C GLY A 174 3.94 -1.71 -10.42
N GLU A 175 3.93 -2.49 -11.51
CA GLU A 175 5.10 -2.80 -12.36
C GLU A 175 5.40 -1.81 -13.51
N ARG A 176 4.50 -0.86 -13.81
CA ARG A 176 4.51 -0.11 -15.09
C ARG A 176 5.47 1.06 -15.13
N THR A 177 6.01 1.49 -13.98
CA THR A 177 7.04 2.52 -13.83
C THR A 177 8.44 1.93 -14.04
N ASN A 178 8.56 1.13 -15.10
CA ASN A 178 9.75 0.35 -15.43
C ASN A 178 10.15 0.59 -16.89
N VAL A 179 11.35 1.14 -17.11
CA VAL A 179 11.85 1.48 -18.46
C VAL A 179 12.02 0.23 -19.33
N ALA A 180 12.41 -0.91 -18.76
CA ALA A 180 12.54 -2.16 -19.51
C ALA A 180 11.19 -2.86 -19.75
N GLY A 181 10.24 -2.71 -18.82
CA GLY A 181 8.97 -3.44 -18.80
C GLY A 181 7.79 -2.72 -19.47
N SER A 182 7.82 -1.39 -19.58
CA SER A 182 6.68 -0.58 -20.00
C SER A 182 7.05 0.36 -21.15
N SER A 183 6.56 0.05 -22.36
CA SER A 183 6.86 0.84 -23.57
C SER A 183 6.43 2.30 -23.46
N LYS A 184 5.26 2.56 -22.85
CA LYS A 184 4.76 3.93 -22.61
C LYS A 184 5.71 4.69 -21.68
N PHE A 185 6.09 4.09 -20.55
CA PHE A 185 6.98 4.73 -19.58
C PHE A 185 8.37 4.95 -20.17
N ALA A 186 8.92 3.94 -20.86
CA ALA A 186 10.20 4.04 -21.54
C ALA A 186 10.26 5.20 -22.54
N SER A 187 9.19 5.41 -23.34
CA SER A 187 9.11 6.54 -24.28
C SER A 187 9.15 7.87 -23.54
N LEU A 188 8.34 8.01 -22.48
CA LEU A 188 8.25 9.25 -21.72
C LEU A 188 9.57 9.61 -21.04
N ILE A 189 10.26 8.63 -20.44
CA ILE A 189 11.57 8.85 -19.81
C ILE A 189 12.64 9.20 -20.87
N LYS A 190 12.69 8.48 -21.99
CA LYS A 190 13.63 8.75 -23.09
C LYS A 190 13.42 10.11 -23.74
N GLU A 191 12.18 10.61 -23.73
CA GLU A 191 11.81 11.94 -24.23
C GLU A 191 11.88 13.03 -23.13
N GLU A 192 12.36 12.70 -21.92
CA GLU A 192 12.44 13.58 -20.75
C GLU A 192 11.09 14.20 -20.32
N LYS A 193 9.97 13.55 -20.67
CA LYS A 193 8.61 13.94 -20.31
C LYS A 193 8.21 13.40 -18.95
N TYR A 194 8.96 13.78 -17.91
CA TYR A 194 8.78 13.23 -16.56
C TYR A 194 7.40 13.56 -15.94
N GLU A 195 6.85 14.75 -16.20
CA GLU A 195 5.51 15.11 -15.73
C GLU A 195 4.42 14.18 -16.30
N GLU A 196 4.49 13.88 -17.59
CA GLU A 196 3.59 12.92 -18.21
C GLU A 196 3.85 11.49 -17.69
N ALA A 197 5.09 11.16 -17.35
CA ALA A 197 5.45 9.87 -16.77
C ALA A 197 4.81 9.65 -15.38
N LEU A 198 4.57 10.71 -14.59
CA LEU A 198 3.84 10.62 -13.31
C LEU A 198 2.43 10.06 -13.51
N SER A 199 1.77 10.34 -14.64
CA SER A 199 0.44 9.78 -14.93
C SER A 199 0.42 8.25 -14.93
N VAL A 200 1.55 7.60 -15.25
CA VAL A 200 1.67 6.13 -15.19
C VAL A 200 1.66 5.67 -13.74
N ALA A 201 2.36 6.37 -12.84
CA ALA A 201 2.36 6.08 -11.41
C ALA A 201 0.99 6.35 -10.77
N VAL A 202 0.38 7.50 -11.05
CA VAL A 202 -0.98 7.85 -10.57
C VAL A 202 -1.99 6.79 -10.97
N GLN A 203 -2.00 6.39 -12.25
CA GLN A 203 -2.93 5.40 -12.75
C GLN A 203 -2.79 4.05 -12.01
N GLN A 204 -1.56 3.63 -11.70
CA GLN A 204 -1.35 2.39 -10.95
C GLN A 204 -1.92 2.46 -9.54
N VAL A 205 -1.72 3.57 -8.83
CA VAL A 205 -2.30 3.77 -7.50
C VAL A 205 -3.83 3.82 -7.58
N GLU A 206 -4.40 4.50 -8.58
CA GLU A 206 -5.85 4.50 -8.83
C GLU A 206 -6.40 3.12 -9.16
N ASP A 207 -5.62 2.30 -9.86
CA ASP A 207 -5.94 0.92 -10.20
C ASP A 207 -5.69 -0.05 -9.02
N GLY A 208 -5.38 0.45 -7.82
CA GLY A 208 -5.28 -0.35 -6.60
C GLY A 208 -3.89 -0.87 -6.27
N ALA A 209 -2.83 -0.35 -6.90
CA ALA A 209 -1.47 -0.60 -6.44
C ALA A 209 -1.24 0.06 -5.07
N GLN A 210 -0.79 -0.72 -4.10
CA GLN A 210 -0.50 -0.27 -2.73
C GLN A 210 0.97 0.17 -2.59
N MET A 211 1.79 -0.15 -3.58
CA MET A 211 3.19 0.23 -3.71
C MET A 211 3.54 0.42 -5.18
N ILE A 212 4.58 1.19 -5.48
CA ILE A 212 5.00 1.44 -6.87
C ILE A 212 6.45 1.00 -7.05
N ASP A 213 6.69 0.12 -8.02
CA ASP A 213 8.02 -0.32 -8.45
C ASP A 213 8.59 0.65 -9.48
N VAL A 214 9.73 1.26 -9.17
CA VAL A 214 10.37 2.26 -10.02
C VAL A 214 11.71 1.70 -10.51
N ASN A 215 11.80 1.43 -11.81
CA ASN A 215 12.99 0.93 -12.47
C ASN A 215 13.40 1.85 -13.62
N MET A 216 14.64 2.35 -13.53
CA MET A 216 15.25 3.26 -14.53
C MET A 216 16.40 2.61 -15.31
N ASP A 217 16.62 1.31 -15.16
CA ASP A 217 17.72 0.59 -15.80
C ASP A 217 17.51 0.54 -17.32
N GLU A 218 18.43 1.19 -18.03
CA GLU A 218 18.55 1.10 -19.49
C GLU A 218 19.96 1.56 -19.89
N GLY A 219 20.61 0.84 -20.81
CA GLY A 219 22.03 1.06 -21.12
C GLY A 219 22.36 2.43 -21.74
N LEU A 220 21.36 3.16 -22.23
CA LEU A 220 21.51 4.48 -22.85
C LEU A 220 21.12 5.64 -21.92
N LEU A 221 20.56 5.34 -20.74
CA LEU A 221 20.11 6.36 -19.79
C LEU A 221 21.13 6.52 -18.65
N ASP A 222 21.25 7.75 -18.16
CA ASP A 222 21.81 8.00 -16.83
C ASP A 222 20.74 7.62 -15.79
N SER A 223 20.66 6.32 -15.45
CA SER A 223 19.62 5.84 -14.54
C SER A 223 19.71 6.44 -13.14
N GLU A 224 20.89 6.86 -12.67
CA GLU A 224 21.00 7.53 -11.37
C GLU A 224 20.29 8.88 -11.41
N ALA A 225 20.59 9.70 -12.43
CA ALA A 225 19.93 11.00 -12.62
C ALA A 225 18.42 10.87 -12.90
N CYS A 226 18.02 9.85 -13.68
CA CYS A 226 16.60 9.57 -13.95
C CYS A 226 15.85 9.15 -12.67
N MET A 227 16.46 8.29 -11.85
CA MET A 227 15.91 7.85 -10.56
C MET A 227 15.74 9.03 -9.60
N GLU A 228 16.79 9.85 -9.44
CA GLU A 228 16.76 11.06 -8.61
C GLU A 228 15.64 12.01 -9.04
N THR A 229 15.57 12.32 -10.34
CA THR A 229 14.59 13.26 -10.91
C THR A 229 13.17 12.75 -10.71
N PHE A 230 12.90 11.50 -11.08
CA PHE A 230 11.55 10.95 -11.03
C PHE A 230 11.03 10.77 -9.60
N LEU A 231 11.87 10.31 -8.66
CA LEU A 231 11.44 10.17 -7.26
C LEU A 231 11.15 11.51 -6.59
N ARG A 232 11.89 12.57 -6.93
CA ARG A 232 11.59 13.93 -6.45
C ARG A 232 10.27 14.46 -6.99
N LEU A 233 9.95 14.15 -8.24
CA LEU A 233 8.66 14.48 -8.84
C LEU A 233 7.52 13.68 -8.19
N ILE A 234 7.71 12.39 -7.93
CA ILE A 234 6.77 11.57 -7.16
C ILE A 234 6.48 12.21 -5.80
N ALA A 235 7.51 12.70 -5.10
CA ALA A 235 7.35 13.35 -3.80
C ALA A 235 6.52 14.64 -3.85
N SER A 236 6.36 15.26 -5.03
CA SER A 236 5.53 16.45 -5.22
C SER A 236 4.05 16.14 -5.48
N ASP A 237 3.70 14.89 -5.77
CA ASP A 237 2.34 14.45 -6.04
C ASP A 237 1.79 13.62 -4.85
N PRO A 238 0.83 14.15 -4.07
CA PRO A 238 0.25 13.44 -2.92
C PRO A 238 -0.46 12.13 -3.28
N ALA A 239 -0.99 11.99 -4.50
CA ALA A 239 -1.69 10.78 -4.92
C ALA A 239 -0.74 9.59 -5.06
N ILE A 240 0.52 9.86 -5.45
CA ILE A 240 1.57 8.85 -5.57
C ILE A 240 2.34 8.72 -4.25
N SER A 241 2.82 9.83 -3.70
CA SER A 241 3.72 9.83 -2.53
C SER A 241 3.09 9.26 -1.27
N ARG A 242 1.76 9.12 -1.19
CA ARG A 242 1.08 8.42 -0.09
C ARG A 242 1.52 6.96 0.06
N VAL A 243 1.78 6.25 -1.03
CA VAL A 243 2.18 4.84 -1.00
C VAL A 243 3.72 4.65 -0.94
N PRO A 244 4.23 3.54 -0.37
CA PRO A 244 5.65 3.23 -0.39
C PRO A 244 6.19 2.96 -1.81
N ILE A 245 7.48 3.23 -2.00
CA ILE A 245 8.20 3.00 -3.25
C ILE A 245 9.08 1.76 -3.13
N VAL A 246 9.03 0.90 -4.15
CA VAL A 246 10.01 -0.16 -4.41
C VAL A 246 11.03 0.40 -5.39
N ILE A 247 12.28 0.55 -4.95
CA ILE A 247 13.38 1.06 -5.77
C ILE A 247 13.99 -0.15 -6.48
N ASP A 248 13.83 -0.22 -7.79
CA ASP A 248 14.27 -1.36 -8.60
C ASP A 248 15.46 -1.01 -9.50
N SER A 249 16.56 -1.75 -9.32
CA SER A 249 17.74 -1.71 -10.20
C SER A 249 18.66 -2.90 -9.96
N SER A 250 19.35 -3.30 -11.03
CA SER A 250 20.47 -4.23 -11.02
C SER A 250 21.79 -3.60 -10.54
N ARG A 251 21.86 -2.26 -10.46
CA ARG A 251 23.04 -1.47 -10.10
C ARG A 251 22.89 -0.85 -8.71
N TRP A 252 23.91 -1.03 -7.88
CA TRP A 252 23.88 -0.58 -6.49
C TRP A 252 23.77 0.94 -6.37
N GLU A 253 24.46 1.68 -7.22
CA GLU A 253 24.52 3.14 -7.21
C GLU A 253 23.13 3.76 -7.44
N VAL A 254 22.34 3.15 -8.32
CA VAL A 254 20.94 3.55 -8.60
C VAL A 254 20.03 3.24 -7.42
N LEU A 255 20.18 2.07 -6.78
CA LEU A 255 19.43 1.72 -5.56
C LEU A 255 19.71 2.72 -4.44
N GLU A 256 20.99 3.04 -4.21
CA GLU A 256 21.39 3.99 -3.18
C GLU A 256 20.92 5.42 -3.51
N MET A 257 20.95 5.82 -4.78
CA MET A 257 20.37 7.09 -5.23
C MET A 257 18.86 7.15 -4.95
N GLY A 258 18.15 6.05 -5.17
CA GLY A 258 16.73 5.95 -4.82
C GLY A 258 16.49 6.12 -3.32
N LEU A 259 17.28 5.44 -2.48
CA LEU A 259 17.16 5.51 -1.02
C LEU A 259 17.36 6.93 -0.47
N LYS A 260 18.23 7.71 -1.10
CA LYS A 260 18.48 9.13 -0.79
C LYS A 260 17.28 10.03 -1.10
N ASN A 261 16.42 9.64 -2.04
CA ASN A 261 15.34 10.47 -2.58
C ASN A 261 13.93 10.00 -2.19
N ILE A 262 13.80 9.06 -1.24
CA ILE A 262 12.51 8.68 -0.66
C ILE A 262 12.36 9.19 0.79
N GLN A 263 11.19 9.77 1.09
CA GLN A 263 10.88 10.25 2.44
C GLN A 263 10.58 9.11 3.42
N GLY A 264 9.70 8.20 3.02
CA GLY A 264 9.19 7.13 3.87
C GLY A 264 10.13 5.92 3.97
N LYS A 265 9.60 4.83 4.52
CA LYS A 265 10.23 3.50 4.51
C LYS A 265 9.79 2.73 3.27
N GLY A 266 10.65 2.73 2.25
CA GLY A 266 10.45 1.97 1.00
C GLY A 266 11.10 0.59 1.04
N VAL A 267 11.18 -0.03 -0.14
CA VAL A 267 11.77 -1.36 -0.34
C VAL A 267 12.86 -1.29 -1.41
N VAL A 268 13.97 -2.00 -1.19
CA VAL A 268 15.03 -2.19 -2.18
C VAL A 268 14.79 -3.46 -2.98
N ASN A 269 14.71 -3.34 -4.30
CA ASN A 269 14.56 -4.44 -5.25
C ASN A 269 15.77 -4.47 -6.20
N SER A 270 16.76 -5.33 -6.03
CA SER A 270 16.93 -6.32 -4.97
C SER A 270 18.42 -6.50 -4.70
N ILE A 271 18.75 -7.27 -3.65
CA ILE A 271 20.11 -7.75 -3.42
C ILE A 271 20.14 -9.28 -3.46
N SER A 272 21.30 -9.86 -3.70
CA SER A 272 21.50 -11.31 -3.78
C SER A 272 22.93 -11.70 -3.43
N LEU A 273 23.20 -13.00 -3.36
CA LEU A 273 24.53 -13.56 -3.07
C LEU A 273 25.41 -13.73 -4.32
N LYS A 274 24.98 -13.21 -5.49
CA LYS A 274 25.72 -13.35 -6.76
C LYS A 274 27.18 -12.87 -6.69
N ASP A 275 27.41 -11.81 -5.92
CA ASP A 275 28.72 -11.17 -5.74
C ASP A 275 29.44 -11.67 -4.45
N GLY A 276 28.92 -12.75 -3.85
CA GLY A 276 29.41 -13.31 -2.60
C GLY A 276 28.83 -12.68 -1.33
N GLU A 277 29.14 -13.31 -0.19
CA GLU A 277 28.60 -12.96 1.12
C GLU A 277 28.99 -11.54 1.60
N GLU A 278 30.25 -11.13 1.41
CA GLU A 278 30.73 -9.84 1.93
C GLU A 278 30.00 -8.67 1.28
N ALA A 279 29.88 -8.69 -0.06
CA ALA A 279 29.16 -7.66 -0.81
C ALA A 279 27.67 -7.63 -0.44
N PHE A 280 27.05 -8.80 -0.24
CA PHE A 280 25.67 -8.91 0.22
C PHE A 280 25.46 -8.25 1.60
N LEU A 281 26.33 -8.55 2.58
CA LEU A 281 26.26 -8.00 3.92
C LEU A 281 26.57 -6.49 3.97
N GLU A 282 27.49 -6.01 3.13
CA GLU A 282 27.78 -4.59 3.00
C GLU A 282 26.54 -3.82 2.53
N LYS A 283 25.93 -4.26 1.43
CA LYS A 283 24.70 -3.69 0.88
C LYS A 283 23.58 -3.72 1.93
N ALA A 284 23.37 -4.86 2.60
CA ALA A 284 22.36 -5.00 3.64
C ALA A 284 22.52 -3.99 4.80
N ARG A 285 23.76 -3.78 5.29
CA ARG A 285 24.02 -2.78 6.34
C ARG A 285 23.73 -1.36 5.89
N ILE A 286 24.00 -1.03 4.63
CA ILE A 286 23.69 0.30 4.09
C ILE A 286 22.16 0.47 4.00
N ILE A 287 21.43 -0.52 3.51
CA ILE A 287 19.95 -0.51 3.45
C ILE A 287 19.36 -0.30 4.86
N GLN A 288 19.89 -1.00 5.86
CA GLN A 288 19.46 -0.86 7.25
C GLN A 288 19.66 0.57 7.77
N LYS A 289 20.81 1.20 7.47
CA LYS A 289 21.08 2.59 7.86
C LYS A 289 20.11 3.58 7.21
N TYR A 290 19.65 3.32 5.99
CA TYR A 290 18.60 4.11 5.33
C TYR A 290 17.19 3.80 5.86
N GLY A 291 17.03 2.68 6.58
CA GLY A 291 15.77 2.24 7.17
C GLY A 291 14.76 1.71 6.16
N ALA A 292 15.22 0.98 5.13
CA ALA A 292 14.35 0.36 4.12
C ALA A 292 14.23 -1.16 4.33
N ALA A 293 13.14 -1.75 3.85
CA ALA A 293 13.00 -3.19 3.71
C ALA A 293 13.70 -3.67 2.42
N VAL A 294 13.86 -4.98 2.26
CA VAL A 294 14.69 -5.53 1.17
C VAL A 294 14.08 -6.78 0.53
N ILE A 295 14.04 -6.78 -0.80
CA ILE A 295 13.79 -7.97 -1.59
C ILE A 295 15.11 -8.73 -1.81
N ILE A 296 15.09 -10.01 -1.46
CA ILE A 296 16.20 -10.94 -1.62
C ILE A 296 15.89 -11.88 -2.76
N MET A 297 16.62 -11.71 -3.86
CA MET A 297 16.50 -12.58 -5.02
C MET A 297 17.22 -13.91 -4.73
N ALA A 298 16.59 -15.04 -5.07
CA ALA A 298 17.17 -16.37 -4.94
C ALA A 298 18.26 -16.62 -5.99
N PHE A 299 19.39 -15.92 -5.86
CA PHE A 299 20.54 -15.94 -6.76
C PHE A 299 21.82 -15.87 -5.91
N ASP A 300 22.67 -16.89 -6.03
CA ASP A 300 23.98 -16.95 -5.38
C ASP A 300 25.15 -17.03 -6.39
N GLU A 301 26.34 -17.33 -5.90
CA GLU A 301 27.58 -17.41 -6.68
C GLU A 301 27.53 -18.48 -7.80
N THR A 302 26.60 -19.43 -7.71
CA THR A 302 26.43 -20.52 -8.68
C THR A 302 25.35 -20.28 -9.72
N GLY A 303 24.52 -19.25 -9.53
CA GLY A 303 23.41 -18.93 -10.44
C GLY A 303 22.08 -18.72 -9.73
N GLN A 304 21.04 -18.55 -10.54
CA GLN A 304 19.67 -18.40 -10.06
C GLN A 304 19.08 -19.74 -9.64
N ALA A 305 18.27 -19.75 -8.58
CA ALA A 305 17.59 -20.95 -8.11
C ALA A 305 16.41 -21.34 -9.03
N ASP A 306 16.60 -22.41 -9.78
CA ASP A 306 15.65 -22.94 -10.78
C ASP A 306 14.68 -23.99 -10.19
N ASN A 307 15.12 -24.77 -9.21
CA ASN A 307 14.34 -25.81 -8.53
C ASN A 307 13.98 -25.45 -7.07
N ILE A 308 13.07 -26.22 -6.46
CA ILE A 308 12.58 -25.95 -5.10
C ILE A 308 13.70 -26.03 -4.06
N GLU A 309 14.57 -27.04 -4.10
CA GLU A 309 15.64 -27.22 -3.12
C GLU A 309 16.58 -26.01 -3.10
N ARG A 310 16.99 -25.56 -4.29
CA ARG A 310 17.84 -24.36 -4.45
C ARG A 310 17.15 -23.09 -4.00
N LYS A 311 15.85 -22.92 -4.28
CA LYS A 311 15.08 -21.75 -3.83
C LYS A 311 15.07 -21.67 -2.31
N ILE A 312 14.82 -22.80 -1.63
CA ILE A 312 14.84 -22.85 -0.16
C ILE A 312 16.24 -22.64 0.39
N GLU A 313 17.26 -23.31 -0.18
CA GLU A 313 18.65 -23.19 0.26
C GLU A 313 19.14 -21.74 0.24
N ILE A 314 19.01 -21.05 -0.90
CA ILE A 314 19.51 -19.68 -1.06
C ILE A 314 18.74 -18.72 -0.16
N CYS A 315 17.41 -18.77 -0.16
CA CYS A 315 16.60 -17.90 0.70
C CYS A 315 16.93 -18.11 2.20
N SER A 316 17.11 -19.37 2.63
CA SER A 316 17.50 -19.69 4.01
C SER A 316 18.88 -19.14 4.36
N ARG A 317 19.87 -19.32 3.47
CA ARG A 317 21.21 -18.76 3.63
C ARG A 317 21.18 -17.24 3.74
N CYS A 318 20.46 -16.56 2.85
CA CYS A 318 20.30 -15.11 2.91
C CYS A 318 19.65 -14.66 4.22
N TYR A 319 18.59 -15.33 4.67
CA TYR A 319 17.90 -15.01 5.92
C TYR A 319 18.83 -15.12 7.13
N GLU A 320 19.60 -16.20 7.23
CA GLU A 320 20.58 -16.39 8.31
C GLU A 320 21.65 -15.30 8.29
N LEU A 321 22.19 -14.98 7.12
CA LEU A 321 23.19 -13.92 6.97
C LEU A 321 22.63 -12.55 7.40
N LEU A 322 21.43 -12.20 6.94
CA LEU A 322 20.78 -10.93 7.28
C LEU A 322 20.49 -10.83 8.77
N THR A 323 19.81 -11.82 9.34
CA THR A 323 19.38 -11.78 10.75
C THR A 323 20.55 -11.93 11.73
N GLN A 324 21.52 -12.81 11.44
CA GLN A 324 22.61 -13.10 12.39
C GLN A 324 23.83 -12.19 12.22
N LYS A 325 24.21 -11.83 10.98
CA LYS A 325 25.43 -11.03 10.70
C LYS A 325 25.18 -9.57 10.40
N ALA A 326 24.03 -9.21 9.80
CA ALA A 326 23.64 -7.82 9.58
C ALA A 326 22.64 -7.29 10.62
N LYS A 327 22.10 -8.16 11.49
CA LYS A 327 21.03 -7.82 12.46
C LYS A 327 19.82 -7.18 11.79
N PHE A 328 19.52 -7.60 10.56
CA PHE A 328 18.37 -7.10 9.81
C PHE A 328 17.08 -7.64 10.43
N PRO A 329 16.04 -6.82 10.63
CA PRO A 329 14.75 -7.30 11.13
C PRO A 329 14.13 -8.34 10.19
N ALA A 330 13.64 -9.45 10.74
CA ALA A 330 13.09 -10.55 9.93
C ALA A 330 11.83 -10.14 9.14
N GLU A 331 11.05 -9.23 9.70
CA GLU A 331 9.84 -8.65 9.10
C GLU A 331 10.13 -7.68 7.93
N ASP A 332 11.38 -7.24 7.76
CA ASP A 332 11.79 -6.38 6.66
C ASP A 332 12.47 -7.16 5.52
N ILE A 333 12.51 -8.49 5.63
CA ILE A 333 13.02 -9.40 4.59
C ILE A 333 11.85 -9.88 3.73
N ILE A 334 11.98 -9.69 2.43
CA ILE A 334 11.02 -10.15 1.42
C ILE A 334 11.77 -11.12 0.50
N PHE A 335 11.34 -12.37 0.41
CA PHE A 335 11.95 -13.32 -0.51
C PHE A 335 11.37 -13.16 -1.92
N ASP A 336 12.23 -13.14 -2.93
CA ASP A 336 11.85 -13.44 -4.31
C ASP A 336 12.50 -14.77 -4.74
N PRO A 337 11.75 -15.89 -4.65
CA PRO A 337 12.22 -17.20 -5.10
C PRO A 337 12.44 -17.32 -6.62
N ASN A 338 12.34 -16.24 -7.40
CA ASN A 338 12.36 -16.15 -8.86
C ASN A 338 11.17 -16.83 -9.53
N ILE A 339 10.30 -16.01 -10.12
CA ILE A 339 9.28 -16.44 -11.08
C ILE A 339 9.93 -16.50 -12.47
N PHE A 340 9.96 -17.69 -13.08
CA PHE A 340 10.49 -17.89 -14.43
C PHE A 340 9.39 -18.15 -15.45
N ALA A 341 9.75 -17.95 -16.73
CA ALA A 341 8.88 -18.25 -17.85
C ALA A 341 8.59 -19.75 -17.94
N VAL A 342 7.32 -20.10 -18.13
CA VAL A 342 6.86 -21.47 -18.37
C VAL A 342 6.36 -21.64 -19.81
N ALA A 343 6.08 -22.88 -20.21
CA ALA A 343 5.64 -23.24 -21.56
C ALA A 343 6.57 -22.68 -22.66
N THR A 344 7.88 -22.74 -22.43
CA THR A 344 8.91 -22.27 -23.37
C THR A 344 9.25 -23.31 -24.44
N GLY A 345 8.72 -24.54 -24.32
CA GLY A 345 9.10 -25.70 -25.14
C GLY A 345 10.39 -26.40 -24.68
N ILE A 346 10.91 -26.07 -23.50
CA ILE A 346 12.08 -26.69 -22.87
C ILE A 346 11.56 -27.46 -21.65
N GLU A 347 11.82 -28.76 -21.58
CA GLU A 347 11.22 -29.66 -20.58
C GLU A 347 11.61 -29.26 -19.15
N GLU A 348 12.86 -28.83 -18.96
CA GLU A 348 13.40 -28.36 -17.69
C GLU A 348 12.63 -27.16 -17.12
N HIS A 349 11.99 -26.35 -17.97
CA HIS A 349 11.26 -25.15 -17.55
C HIS A 349 9.83 -25.44 -17.09
N ASN A 350 9.32 -26.66 -17.32
CA ASN A 350 7.96 -27.02 -16.97
C ASN A 350 7.72 -27.02 -15.44
N GLU A 351 8.76 -27.28 -14.66
CA GLU A 351 8.66 -27.35 -13.20
C GLU A 351 8.73 -25.98 -12.51
N TYR A 352 9.11 -24.91 -13.21
CA TYR A 352 9.45 -23.63 -12.58
C TYR A 352 8.30 -23.00 -11.77
N ALA A 353 7.08 -22.97 -12.31
CA ALA A 353 5.92 -22.42 -11.59
C ALA A 353 5.57 -23.26 -10.36
N HIS A 354 5.59 -24.58 -10.50
CA HIS A 354 5.30 -25.50 -9.41
C HIS A 354 6.34 -25.38 -8.28
N ALA A 355 7.62 -25.29 -8.65
CA ALA A 355 8.73 -25.07 -7.72
C ALA A 355 8.56 -23.76 -6.95
N TYR A 356 8.14 -22.68 -7.61
CA TYR A 356 7.85 -21.40 -6.95
C TYR A 356 6.71 -21.53 -5.94
N ILE A 357 5.56 -22.08 -6.34
CA ILE A 357 4.39 -22.24 -5.45
C ILE A 357 4.73 -23.10 -4.23
N ARG A 358 5.48 -24.19 -4.41
CA ARG A 358 5.94 -25.03 -3.30
C ARG A 358 6.97 -24.31 -2.42
N ALA A 359 7.84 -23.49 -3.02
CA ALA A 359 8.78 -22.67 -2.28
C ALA A 359 8.06 -21.65 -1.39
N CYS A 360 7.00 -20.98 -1.89
CA CYS A 360 6.16 -20.09 -1.09
C CYS A 360 5.70 -20.76 0.21
N LYS A 361 5.07 -21.93 0.07
CA LYS A 361 4.55 -22.70 1.21
C LYS A 361 5.63 -23.06 2.21
N LYS A 362 6.79 -23.49 1.72
CA LYS A 362 7.88 -23.94 2.59
C LYS A 362 8.58 -22.76 3.27
N LEU A 363 8.83 -21.66 2.56
CA LEU A 363 9.43 -20.45 3.13
C LEU A 363 8.52 -19.82 4.17
N LYS A 364 7.21 -19.73 3.94
CA LYS A 364 6.28 -19.16 4.92
C LYS A 364 6.21 -19.98 6.21
N GLN A 365 6.34 -21.31 6.11
CA GLN A 365 6.45 -22.19 7.28
C GLN A 365 7.75 -22.01 8.06
N LEU A 366 8.86 -21.74 7.38
CA LEU A 366 10.17 -21.57 8.01
C LEU A 366 10.37 -20.16 8.58
N TYR A 367 9.83 -19.15 7.89
CA TYR A 367 10.08 -17.72 8.12
C TYR A 367 8.75 -16.95 8.12
N PRO A 368 7.89 -17.14 9.12
CA PRO A 368 6.52 -16.58 9.12
C PRO A 368 6.48 -15.04 9.15
N LEU A 369 7.51 -14.39 9.70
CA LEU A 369 7.63 -12.93 9.73
C LEU A 369 8.05 -12.33 8.39
N SER A 370 8.75 -13.10 7.54
CA SER A 370 9.21 -12.61 6.24
C SER A 370 8.09 -12.73 5.21
N LEU A 371 8.13 -11.81 4.24
CA LEU A 371 7.17 -11.81 3.15
C LEU A 371 7.73 -12.55 1.93
N ILE A 372 6.84 -12.91 0.99
CA ILE A 372 7.20 -13.52 -0.29
C ILE A 372 6.62 -12.71 -1.44
N SER A 373 7.47 -12.40 -2.41
CA SER A 373 7.19 -11.61 -3.61
C SER A 373 7.69 -12.30 -4.88
N GLY A 374 7.36 -11.71 -6.04
CA GLY A 374 7.89 -12.08 -7.33
C GLY A 374 7.35 -11.23 -8.48
N GLY A 375 8.14 -11.13 -9.55
CA GLY A 375 7.72 -10.52 -10.82
C GLY A 375 6.76 -11.41 -11.61
N VAL A 376 5.45 -11.21 -11.44
CA VAL A 376 4.41 -12.10 -12.00
C VAL A 376 4.42 -12.10 -13.53
N SER A 377 4.71 -10.95 -14.14
CA SER A 377 4.82 -10.82 -15.59
C SER A 377 5.84 -11.76 -16.23
N ASN A 378 6.87 -12.19 -15.49
CA ASN A 378 7.93 -13.09 -15.98
C ASN A 378 7.40 -14.47 -16.34
N LEU A 379 6.41 -14.98 -15.60
CA LEU A 379 5.76 -16.27 -15.83
C LEU A 379 5.30 -16.45 -17.29
N SER A 380 4.79 -15.36 -17.84
CA SER A 380 4.07 -15.33 -19.10
C SER A 380 4.91 -14.87 -20.30
N PHE A 381 6.24 -14.78 -20.17
CA PHE A 381 7.09 -14.20 -21.22
C PHE A 381 7.03 -14.96 -22.55
N SER A 382 6.80 -16.26 -22.53
CA SER A 382 6.60 -17.09 -23.74
C SER A 382 5.42 -16.63 -24.60
N PHE A 383 4.50 -15.84 -24.03
CA PHE A 383 3.27 -15.38 -24.68
C PHE A 383 3.23 -13.86 -24.91
N ARG A 384 4.39 -13.19 -24.97
CA ARG A 384 4.46 -11.76 -25.33
C ARG A 384 3.70 -11.48 -26.62
N GLY A 385 2.88 -10.43 -26.61
CA GLY A 385 1.98 -10.06 -27.70
C GLY A 385 0.57 -10.66 -27.61
N ASN A 386 0.31 -11.60 -26.70
CA ASN A 386 -1.02 -12.11 -26.40
C ASN A 386 -1.46 -11.72 -24.98
N ASN A 387 -1.93 -10.49 -24.79
CA ASN A 387 -2.29 -10.02 -23.43
C ASN A 387 -3.38 -10.87 -22.77
N ALA A 388 -4.36 -11.37 -23.53
CA ALA A 388 -5.46 -12.16 -22.97
C ALA A 388 -4.97 -13.46 -22.30
N ILE A 389 -4.04 -14.19 -22.94
CA ILE A 389 -3.50 -15.40 -22.32
C ILE A 389 -2.60 -15.07 -21.13
N ARG A 390 -1.83 -13.97 -21.21
CA ARG A 390 -0.95 -13.53 -20.12
C ARG A 390 -1.76 -13.17 -18.87
N GLU A 391 -2.82 -12.38 -19.03
CA GLU A 391 -3.73 -11.98 -17.96
C GLU A 391 -4.41 -13.20 -17.31
N ALA A 392 -4.83 -14.18 -18.12
CA ALA A 392 -5.36 -15.44 -17.61
C ALA A 392 -4.31 -16.24 -16.82
N MET A 393 -3.07 -16.34 -17.32
CA MET A 393 -1.97 -17.01 -16.62
C MET A 393 -1.66 -16.35 -15.28
N HIS A 394 -1.57 -15.02 -15.25
CA HIS A 394 -1.32 -14.26 -14.02
C HIS A 394 -2.41 -14.49 -12.98
N THR A 395 -3.68 -14.48 -13.41
CA THR A 395 -4.83 -14.70 -12.54
C THR A 395 -4.80 -16.08 -11.88
N VAL A 396 -4.60 -17.14 -12.67
CA VAL A 396 -4.53 -18.52 -12.14
C VAL A 396 -3.31 -18.72 -11.27
N PHE A 397 -2.16 -18.16 -11.66
CA PHE A 397 -0.93 -18.25 -10.87
C PHE A 397 -1.06 -17.56 -9.52
N LEU A 398 -1.54 -16.32 -9.49
CA LEU A 398 -1.72 -15.55 -8.26
C LEU A 398 -2.68 -16.26 -7.31
N TYR A 399 -3.81 -16.79 -7.82
CA TYR A 399 -4.76 -17.54 -7.00
C TYR A 399 -4.06 -18.67 -6.21
N HIS A 400 -3.25 -19.50 -6.88
CA HIS A 400 -2.56 -20.62 -6.25
C HIS A 400 -1.35 -20.19 -5.41
N ALA A 401 -0.59 -19.19 -5.86
CA ALA A 401 0.59 -18.69 -5.14
C ALA A 401 0.20 -18.01 -3.82
N ILE A 402 -0.89 -17.24 -3.80
CA ILE A 402 -1.41 -16.58 -2.60
C ILE A 402 -1.88 -17.62 -1.58
N GLN A 403 -2.63 -18.64 -2.01
CA GLN A 403 -3.00 -19.76 -1.14
C GLN A 403 -1.78 -20.52 -0.58
N ALA A 404 -0.67 -20.53 -1.32
CA ALA A 404 0.58 -21.11 -0.87
C ALA A 404 1.40 -20.17 0.05
N GLY A 405 0.97 -18.94 0.28
CA GLY A 405 1.63 -17.98 1.18
C GLY A 405 2.45 -16.89 0.47
N MET A 406 2.16 -16.57 -0.79
CA MET A 406 2.67 -15.36 -1.44
C MET A 406 1.94 -14.12 -0.90
N ASP A 407 2.70 -13.19 -0.30
CA ASP A 407 2.14 -12.03 0.40
C ASP A 407 1.95 -10.81 -0.51
N MET A 408 2.82 -10.68 -1.51
CA MET A 408 2.84 -9.54 -2.42
C MET A 408 3.38 -9.91 -3.80
N GLY A 409 3.22 -9.05 -4.79
CA GLY A 409 3.81 -9.30 -6.11
C GLY A 409 3.90 -8.05 -6.98
N ILE A 410 4.90 -8.05 -7.86
CA ILE A 410 5.08 -7.01 -8.88
C ILE A 410 4.19 -7.39 -10.06
N VAL A 411 3.12 -6.62 -10.22
CA VAL A 411 1.99 -6.92 -11.10
C VAL A 411 1.51 -5.67 -11.83
N ASN A 412 0.84 -5.88 -12.97
CA ASN A 412 -0.01 -4.87 -13.55
C ASN A 412 -1.41 -4.93 -12.90
N ALA A 413 -1.59 -4.17 -11.81
CA ALA A 413 -2.79 -4.20 -10.97
C ALA A 413 -4.11 -4.12 -11.76
N GLY A 414 -4.17 -3.29 -12.81
CA GLY A 414 -5.38 -3.10 -13.62
C GLY A 414 -5.72 -4.23 -14.61
N GLN A 415 -4.83 -5.22 -14.79
CA GLN A 415 -4.95 -6.30 -15.79
C GLN A 415 -5.25 -7.69 -15.20
N ILE A 416 -5.40 -7.79 -13.88
CA ILE A 416 -5.74 -9.06 -13.26
C ILE A 416 -7.23 -9.33 -13.49
N SER A 417 -7.58 -10.54 -13.96
CA SER A 417 -8.96 -10.99 -14.19
C SER A 417 -9.49 -11.78 -12.99
N ILE A 418 -10.80 -12.04 -12.93
CA ILE A 418 -11.39 -12.83 -11.84
C ILE A 418 -11.17 -14.30 -12.15
N TYR A 419 -10.69 -15.06 -11.17
CA TYR A 419 -10.37 -16.47 -11.37
C TYR A 419 -11.58 -17.29 -11.85
N ASP A 420 -12.77 -17.02 -11.31
CA ASP A 420 -14.00 -17.75 -11.64
C ASP A 420 -14.57 -17.43 -13.02
N ASP A 421 -14.26 -16.26 -13.59
CA ASP A 421 -14.78 -15.85 -14.90
C ASP A 421 -13.95 -16.40 -16.07
N LEU A 422 -12.76 -16.96 -15.77
CA LEU A 422 -11.98 -17.68 -16.76
C LEU A 422 -12.69 -18.97 -17.18
N ALA A 423 -12.80 -19.20 -18.49
CA ALA A 423 -13.37 -20.42 -19.04
C ALA A 423 -12.73 -21.67 -18.38
N PRO A 424 -13.52 -22.64 -17.88
CA PRO A 424 -12.99 -23.79 -17.14
C PRO A 424 -11.92 -24.58 -17.90
N GLU A 425 -12.08 -24.72 -19.21
CA GLU A 425 -11.10 -25.41 -20.07
C GLU A 425 -9.75 -24.68 -20.09
N LEU A 426 -9.75 -23.36 -20.28
CA LEU A 426 -8.53 -22.55 -20.26
C LEU A 426 -7.87 -22.59 -18.88
N ARG A 427 -8.67 -22.48 -17.82
CA ARG A 427 -8.20 -22.53 -16.44
C ARG A 427 -7.49 -23.84 -16.15
N ASN A 428 -8.08 -24.97 -16.53
CA ASN A 428 -7.49 -26.30 -16.36
C ASN A 428 -6.18 -26.44 -17.14
N ILE A 429 -6.13 -25.97 -18.39
CA ILE A 429 -4.90 -26.00 -19.20
C ILE A 429 -3.78 -25.19 -18.53
N ILE A 430 -4.09 -23.99 -18.01
CA ILE A 430 -3.10 -23.17 -17.30
C ILE A 430 -2.66 -23.88 -16.03
N GLU A 431 -3.58 -24.45 -15.23
CA GLU A 431 -3.21 -25.22 -14.04
C GLU A 431 -2.34 -26.43 -14.36
N ASP A 432 -2.60 -27.12 -15.46
CA ASP A 432 -1.78 -28.24 -15.90
C ASP A 432 -0.34 -27.79 -16.21
N VAL A 433 -0.16 -26.58 -16.76
CA VAL A 433 1.16 -25.94 -16.94
C VAL A 433 1.78 -25.54 -15.60
N LEU A 434 1.02 -24.89 -14.71
CA LEU A 434 1.56 -24.39 -13.45
C LEU A 434 1.99 -25.50 -12.49
N TYR A 435 1.28 -26.63 -12.49
CA TYR A 435 1.55 -27.79 -11.64
C TYR A 435 2.30 -28.91 -12.36
N ASN A 436 2.71 -28.69 -13.62
CA ASN A 436 3.38 -29.69 -14.44
C ASN A 436 2.64 -31.06 -14.44
N ARG A 437 1.31 -31.04 -14.58
CA ARG A 437 0.46 -32.25 -14.47
C ARG A 437 0.54 -33.16 -15.70
N SER A 438 1.00 -32.62 -16.83
CA SER A 438 1.12 -33.33 -18.11
C SER A 438 2.27 -32.76 -18.92
N SER A 439 3.04 -33.64 -19.58
CA SER A 439 4.13 -33.25 -20.49
C SER A 439 3.63 -32.46 -21.70
N GLU A 440 2.35 -32.60 -22.06
CA GLU A 440 1.70 -31.89 -23.18
C GLU A 440 1.09 -30.55 -22.77
N ALA A 441 1.15 -30.16 -21.49
CA ALA A 441 0.43 -28.99 -20.99
C ALA A 441 0.88 -27.68 -21.69
N GLY A 442 2.19 -27.53 -21.92
CA GLY A 442 2.74 -26.36 -22.61
C GLY A 442 2.26 -26.24 -24.06
N GLU A 443 2.20 -27.37 -24.79
CA GLU A 443 1.69 -27.41 -26.16
C GLU A 443 0.21 -27.06 -26.22
N LYS A 444 -0.61 -27.64 -25.33
CA LYS A 444 -2.05 -27.34 -25.24
C LYS A 444 -2.32 -25.88 -24.92
N LEU A 445 -1.51 -25.26 -24.05
CA LEU A 445 -1.62 -23.84 -23.76
C LEU A 445 -1.26 -22.98 -24.99
N LEU A 446 -0.25 -23.39 -25.76
CA LEU A 446 0.15 -22.71 -26.98
C LEU A 446 -0.91 -22.81 -28.09
N GLU A 447 -1.53 -23.97 -28.25
CA GLU A 447 -2.68 -24.18 -29.14
C GLU A 447 -3.88 -23.31 -28.73
N ALA A 448 -4.21 -23.28 -27.43
CA ALA A 448 -5.27 -22.42 -26.91
C ALA A 448 -4.97 -20.93 -27.17
N ALA A 449 -3.71 -20.50 -26.99
CA ALA A 449 -3.27 -19.15 -27.25
C ALA A 449 -3.40 -18.76 -28.74
N GLN A 450 -3.04 -19.65 -29.66
CA GLN A 450 -3.21 -19.45 -31.10
C GLN A 450 -4.69 -19.34 -31.50
N GLY A 451 -5.54 -20.21 -30.95
CA GLY A 451 -6.99 -20.15 -31.17
C GLY A 451 -7.63 -18.83 -30.72
N MET A 452 -7.10 -18.22 -29.65
CA MET A 452 -7.53 -16.90 -29.18
C MET A 452 -7.01 -15.75 -30.05
N GLN A 453 -5.76 -15.80 -30.50
CA GLN A 453 -5.21 -14.80 -31.43
C GLN A 453 -5.98 -14.79 -32.76
N GLN A 454 -6.35 -15.97 -33.29
CA GLN A 454 -7.13 -16.08 -34.53
C GLN A 454 -8.58 -15.57 -34.36
N LYS A 455 -9.19 -15.71 -33.18
CA LYS A 455 -10.52 -15.12 -32.92
C LYS A 455 -10.49 -13.59 -32.87
N LYS A 456 -9.35 -12.96 -32.55
CA LYS A 456 -9.18 -11.50 -32.56
C LYS A 456 -9.13 -10.89 -33.97
N SER A 457 -8.79 -11.64 -35.01
CA SER A 457 -8.73 -11.12 -36.38
C SER A 457 -10.08 -11.10 -37.13
N VAL A 458 -11.17 -11.64 -36.53
CA VAL A 458 -12.47 -11.76 -37.20
C VAL A 458 -13.66 -11.14 -36.44
N LYS A 459 -13.54 -10.81 -35.15
CA LYS A 459 -14.65 -10.18 -34.41
C LYS A 459 -14.46 -8.68 -34.21
N LYS A 460 -15.17 -7.91 -35.05
CA LYS A 460 -15.70 -6.60 -34.67
C LYS A 460 -16.48 -6.80 -33.37
N GLU A 461 -16.10 -6.11 -32.30
CA GLU A 461 -16.66 -6.23 -30.96
C GLU A 461 -18.20 -6.17 -30.98
N THR A 462 -18.82 -7.35 -30.95
CA THR A 462 -20.15 -7.54 -30.38
C THR A 462 -19.90 -8.48 -29.23
N SER A 463 -19.63 -7.89 -28.08
CA SER A 463 -19.32 -8.63 -26.87
C SER A 463 -20.56 -9.44 -26.49
N ALA A 464 -20.44 -10.77 -26.40
CA ALA A 464 -21.58 -11.67 -26.20
C ALA A 464 -22.42 -11.32 -24.96
N TRP A 465 -21.81 -10.68 -23.96
CA TRP A 465 -22.51 -10.18 -22.78
C TRP A 465 -23.56 -9.09 -23.10
N ARG A 466 -23.42 -8.35 -24.21
CA ARG A 466 -24.41 -7.34 -24.63
C ARG A 466 -25.76 -7.94 -25.00
N GLU A 467 -25.80 -9.24 -25.32
CA GLU A 467 -27.02 -10.00 -25.61
C GLU A 467 -27.71 -10.51 -24.34
N LEU A 468 -27.08 -10.39 -23.16
CA LEU A 468 -27.67 -10.82 -21.89
C LEU A 468 -28.84 -9.90 -21.46
N PRO A 469 -29.74 -10.38 -20.60
CA PRO A 469 -30.77 -9.55 -19.98
C PRO A 469 -30.14 -8.37 -19.22
N ILE A 470 -30.86 -7.24 -19.16
CA ILE A 470 -30.32 -5.98 -18.61
C ILE A 470 -29.72 -6.11 -17.21
N GLY A 471 -30.33 -6.89 -16.31
CA GLY A 471 -29.81 -7.11 -14.96
C GLY A 471 -28.50 -7.89 -14.94
N GLU A 472 -28.33 -8.85 -15.85
CA GLU A 472 -27.07 -9.59 -16.01
C GLU A 472 -25.99 -8.72 -16.67
N ARG A 473 -26.36 -7.82 -17.59
CA ARG A 473 -25.42 -6.85 -18.17
C ARG A 473 -24.88 -5.87 -17.14
N LEU A 474 -25.75 -5.32 -16.29
CA LEU A 474 -25.35 -4.44 -15.20
C LEU A 474 -24.46 -5.17 -14.18
N THR A 475 -24.85 -6.39 -13.79
CA THR A 475 -24.02 -7.26 -12.95
C THR A 475 -22.65 -7.50 -13.58
N HIS A 476 -22.60 -7.86 -14.86
CA HIS A 476 -21.36 -8.10 -15.59
C HIS A 476 -20.49 -6.84 -15.66
N SER A 477 -21.07 -5.67 -15.96
CA SER A 477 -20.33 -4.41 -15.99
C SER A 477 -19.73 -4.06 -14.64
N LEU A 478 -20.44 -4.35 -13.54
CA LEU A 478 -19.93 -4.14 -12.18
C LEU A 478 -18.79 -5.11 -11.86
N VAL A 479 -18.99 -6.41 -12.07
CA VAL A 479 -18.00 -7.44 -11.75
C VAL A 479 -16.70 -7.23 -12.55
N ASP A 480 -16.79 -6.92 -13.86
CA ASP A 480 -15.62 -6.70 -14.72
C ASP A 480 -15.06 -5.27 -14.68
N GLY A 481 -15.74 -4.37 -13.96
CA GLY A 481 -15.37 -2.97 -13.89
C GLY A 481 -15.46 -2.23 -15.24
N ILE A 482 -16.45 -2.56 -16.08
CA ILE A 482 -16.68 -1.96 -17.40
C ILE A 482 -17.47 -0.65 -17.25
N THR A 483 -16.85 0.47 -17.59
CA THR A 483 -17.50 1.80 -17.56
C THR A 483 -18.13 2.22 -18.88
N SER A 484 -17.85 1.50 -19.97
CA SER A 484 -18.53 1.68 -21.27
C SER A 484 -19.93 1.07 -21.20
N HIS A 485 -20.90 1.70 -21.87
CA HIS A 485 -22.32 1.29 -21.89
C HIS A 485 -23.07 1.32 -20.55
N ILE A 486 -22.40 1.52 -19.41
CA ILE A 486 -23.07 1.52 -18.11
C ILE A 486 -24.20 2.54 -18.03
N GLU A 487 -24.06 3.72 -18.63
CA GLU A 487 -25.11 4.75 -18.66
C GLU A 487 -26.29 4.33 -19.54
N GLU A 488 -26.01 3.70 -20.69
CA GLU A 488 -27.04 3.18 -21.60
C GLU A 488 -27.83 2.04 -20.95
N ASP A 489 -27.12 1.11 -20.32
CA ASP A 489 -27.71 -0.03 -19.61
C ASP A 489 -28.50 0.42 -18.38
N THR A 490 -27.98 1.42 -17.67
CA THR A 490 -28.67 2.03 -16.53
C THR A 490 -29.96 2.73 -16.98
N GLU A 491 -29.94 3.43 -18.11
CA GLU A 491 -31.14 4.05 -18.69
C GLU A 491 -32.17 3.01 -19.15
N GLU A 492 -31.73 1.93 -19.80
CA GLU A 492 -32.61 0.85 -20.23
C GLU A 492 -33.26 0.16 -19.02
N ALA A 493 -32.49 -0.11 -17.96
CA ALA A 493 -33.00 -0.62 -16.70
C ALA A 493 -34.00 0.35 -16.05
N ARG A 494 -33.71 1.66 -16.08
CA ARG A 494 -34.59 2.72 -15.57
C ARG A 494 -35.91 2.81 -16.34
N GLN A 495 -35.91 2.51 -17.64
CA GLN A 495 -37.12 2.47 -18.46
C GLN A 495 -37.92 1.17 -18.25
N ALA A 496 -37.24 0.06 -18.01
CA ALA A 496 -37.86 -1.24 -17.77
C ALA A 496 -38.48 -1.36 -16.37
N LEU A 497 -37.86 -0.74 -15.37
CA LEU A 497 -38.32 -0.72 -13.98
C LEU A 497 -39.22 0.49 -13.72
N LYS A 498 -40.11 0.38 -12.73
CA LYS A 498 -41.11 1.43 -12.45
C LYS A 498 -40.50 2.60 -11.68
N ASP A 499 -39.42 2.36 -10.95
CA ASP A 499 -38.73 3.33 -10.12
C ASP A 499 -37.22 3.31 -10.40
N PRO A 500 -36.57 4.46 -10.67
CA PRO A 500 -35.12 4.54 -10.76
C PRO A 500 -34.37 3.97 -9.53
N VAL A 501 -34.98 3.98 -8.34
CA VAL A 501 -34.41 3.36 -7.13
C VAL A 501 -34.31 1.83 -7.27
N GLU A 502 -35.25 1.19 -7.95
CA GLU A 502 -35.25 -0.28 -8.16
C GLU A 502 -34.05 -0.72 -9.02
N VAL A 503 -33.51 0.16 -9.87
CA VAL A 503 -32.26 -0.11 -10.62
C VAL A 503 -31.08 -0.24 -9.66
N ILE A 504 -31.05 0.57 -8.61
CA ILE A 504 -29.98 0.57 -7.61
C ILE A 504 -30.14 -0.62 -6.66
N GLU A 505 -31.31 -0.76 -6.04
CA GLU A 505 -31.58 -1.82 -5.05
C GLU A 505 -31.66 -3.23 -5.68
N GLY A 506 -31.88 -3.33 -6.99
CA GLY A 506 -31.90 -4.59 -7.73
C GLY A 506 -30.56 -4.87 -8.43
N PRO A 507 -30.49 -4.74 -9.77
CA PRO A 507 -29.38 -5.29 -10.56
C PRO A 507 -28.01 -4.70 -10.22
N LEU A 508 -27.93 -3.44 -9.78
CA LEU A 508 -26.67 -2.84 -9.35
C LEU A 508 -26.19 -3.40 -7.99
N MET A 509 -27.10 -3.59 -7.02
CA MET A 509 -26.75 -4.21 -5.74
C MET A 509 -26.45 -5.69 -5.85
N ASP A 510 -27.16 -6.43 -6.71
CA ASP A 510 -26.84 -7.84 -7.01
C ASP A 510 -25.41 -7.98 -7.55
N GLY A 511 -24.99 -7.07 -8.43
CA GLY A 511 -23.61 -7.01 -8.91
C GLY A 511 -22.60 -6.74 -7.78
N MET A 512 -22.88 -5.78 -6.90
CA MET A 512 -22.00 -5.47 -5.76
C MET A 512 -21.93 -6.59 -4.72
N ASN A 513 -23.02 -7.32 -4.47
CA ASN A 513 -23.01 -8.50 -3.59
C ASN A 513 -22.08 -9.58 -4.15
N ARG A 514 -22.17 -9.85 -5.46
CA ARG A 514 -21.27 -10.80 -6.13
C ARG A 514 -19.81 -10.38 -6.08
N VAL A 515 -19.51 -9.10 -6.23
CA VAL A 515 -18.16 -8.53 -6.01
C VAL A 515 -17.66 -8.83 -4.59
N GLY A 516 -18.52 -8.65 -3.58
CA GLY A 516 -18.22 -8.97 -2.18
C GLY A 516 -17.91 -10.46 -1.96
N ASP A 517 -18.72 -11.36 -2.51
CA ASP A 517 -18.50 -12.81 -2.41
C ASP A 517 -17.19 -13.26 -3.09
N LEU A 518 -16.89 -12.71 -4.26
CA LEU A 518 -15.66 -13.00 -5.01
C LEU A 518 -14.41 -12.49 -4.27
N PHE A 519 -14.50 -11.31 -3.66
CA PHE A 519 -13.41 -10.74 -2.87
C PHE A 519 -13.19 -11.52 -1.58
N GLY A 520 -14.25 -11.83 -0.83
CA GLY A 520 -14.19 -12.60 0.42
C GLY A 520 -13.69 -14.03 0.23
N SER A 521 -13.86 -14.62 -0.96
CA SER A 521 -13.33 -15.94 -1.31
C SER A 521 -11.92 -15.92 -1.92
N GLY A 522 -11.28 -14.74 -2.02
CA GLY A 522 -9.93 -14.58 -2.59
C GLY A 522 -9.85 -14.78 -4.11
N LYS A 523 -10.99 -14.75 -4.80
CA LYS A 523 -11.08 -14.94 -6.27
C LYS A 523 -11.05 -13.63 -7.04
N MET A 524 -11.30 -12.52 -6.34
CA MET A 524 -11.17 -11.16 -6.81
C MET A 524 -10.19 -10.41 -5.90
N PHE A 525 -9.36 -9.55 -6.49
CA PHE A 525 -8.34 -8.76 -5.81
C PHE A 525 -8.80 -7.31 -5.60
N LEU A 526 -8.15 -6.62 -4.67
CA LEU A 526 -8.47 -5.24 -4.30
C LEU A 526 -8.55 -4.27 -5.50
N PRO A 527 -7.62 -4.28 -6.48
CA PRO A 527 -7.75 -3.54 -7.74
C PRO A 527 -9.11 -3.67 -8.44
N GLN A 528 -9.63 -4.88 -8.51
CA GLN A 528 -10.87 -5.18 -9.22
C GLN A 528 -12.07 -4.64 -8.46
N VAL A 529 -12.08 -4.75 -7.13
CA VAL A 529 -13.13 -4.19 -6.27
C VAL A 529 -13.21 -2.67 -6.42
N VAL A 530 -12.06 -1.99 -6.48
CA VAL A 530 -11.99 -0.53 -6.70
C VAL A 530 -12.58 -0.17 -8.07
N LYS A 531 -12.27 -0.95 -9.11
CA LYS A 531 -12.82 -0.76 -10.47
C LYS A 531 -14.34 -0.95 -10.48
N SER A 532 -14.87 -1.98 -9.82
CA SER A 532 -16.31 -2.24 -9.67
C SER A 532 -17.02 -1.08 -8.97
N ALA A 533 -16.45 -0.56 -7.88
CA ALA A 533 -16.99 0.60 -7.17
C ALA A 533 -17.06 1.86 -8.07
N ARG A 534 -16.10 2.03 -8.99
CA ARG A 534 -16.08 3.14 -9.95
C ARG A 534 -17.22 3.03 -10.98
N VAL A 535 -17.51 1.82 -11.46
CA VAL A 535 -18.66 1.55 -12.35
C VAL A 535 -19.97 1.84 -11.63
N MET A 536 -20.10 1.35 -10.39
CA MET A 536 -21.27 1.61 -9.54
C MET A 536 -21.53 3.10 -9.36
N LYS A 537 -20.49 3.86 -9.01
CA LYS A 537 -20.58 5.32 -8.84
C LYS A 537 -21.05 6.00 -10.13
N LYS A 538 -20.56 5.58 -11.29
CA LYS A 538 -20.96 6.14 -12.59
C LYS A 538 -22.43 5.86 -12.91
N ALA A 539 -22.89 4.62 -12.69
CA ALA A 539 -24.30 4.25 -12.85
C ALA A 539 -25.23 5.08 -11.94
N VAL A 540 -24.88 5.21 -10.66
CA VAL A 540 -25.69 5.99 -9.71
C VAL A 540 -25.67 7.48 -10.04
N THR A 541 -24.52 8.04 -10.44
CA THR A 541 -24.42 9.44 -10.88
C THR A 541 -25.36 9.74 -12.06
N TYR A 542 -25.51 8.79 -12.98
CA TYR A 542 -26.45 8.90 -14.09
C TYR A 542 -27.92 8.92 -13.64
N LEU A 543 -28.29 8.14 -12.62
CA LEU A 543 -29.66 8.07 -12.10
C LEU A 543 -30.06 9.30 -11.28
N THR A 544 -29.11 10.02 -10.68
CA THR A 544 -29.35 11.17 -9.78
C THR A 544 -30.37 12.19 -10.33
N PRO A 545 -30.26 12.70 -11.57
CA PRO A 545 -31.21 13.68 -12.10
C PRO A 545 -32.64 13.15 -12.28
N PHE A 546 -32.80 11.83 -12.48
CA PHE A 546 -34.11 11.19 -12.64
C PHE A 546 -34.79 10.95 -11.29
N LEU A 547 -33.99 10.60 -10.26
CA LEU A 547 -34.44 10.52 -8.88
C LEU A 547 -35.01 11.88 -8.42
N GLU A 548 -34.27 12.97 -8.65
CA GLU A 548 -34.73 14.32 -8.29
C GLU A 548 -36.02 14.77 -9.01
N LYS A 549 -36.14 14.46 -10.32
CA LYS A 549 -37.31 14.82 -11.15
C LYS A 549 -38.58 14.07 -10.77
N ALA A 550 -38.48 12.84 -10.26
CA ALA A 550 -39.62 12.04 -9.89
C ALA A 550 -40.41 12.62 -8.70
N LYS A 551 -39.95 13.72 -8.06
CA LYS A 551 -40.45 14.27 -6.78
C LYS A 551 -40.51 13.26 -5.64
N LYS A 552 -40.06 12.03 -5.89
CA LYS A 552 -39.48 11.18 -4.89
C LYS A 552 -38.15 11.83 -4.58
N SER A 553 -38.06 12.51 -3.44
CA SER A 553 -36.81 12.33 -2.71
C SER A 553 -36.62 10.81 -2.68
N ILE A 554 -35.45 10.32 -3.09
CA ILE A 554 -34.71 9.33 -2.28
C ILE A 554 -35.45 9.23 -0.94
N ALA A 555 -36.28 8.19 -0.76
CA ALA A 555 -37.25 8.13 0.34
C ALA A 555 -36.56 8.68 1.59
N SER A 556 -37.08 9.79 2.15
CA SER A 556 -36.42 10.66 3.16
C SER A 556 -35.13 10.04 3.66
N LYS A 557 -33.95 10.44 3.12
CA LYS A 557 -32.60 9.87 3.41
C LYS A 557 -32.67 8.84 4.55
N LYS A 558 -32.70 7.54 4.21
CA LYS A 558 -33.17 6.45 5.11
C LYS A 558 -32.60 6.57 6.53
N ALA A 559 -31.36 7.03 6.62
CA ALA A 559 -30.67 7.53 7.80
C ALA A 559 -29.51 8.43 7.36
N LYS A 560 -29.08 9.39 8.19
CA LYS A 560 -27.84 10.14 8.02
C LYS A 560 -26.70 9.38 8.68
N ILE A 561 -25.72 8.98 7.88
CA ILE A 561 -24.61 8.14 8.29
C ILE A 561 -23.33 8.96 8.18
N LEU A 562 -22.66 9.12 9.31
CA LEU A 562 -21.31 9.65 9.34
C LEU A 562 -20.32 8.52 9.12
N LEU A 563 -19.49 8.62 8.10
CA LEU A 563 -18.39 7.71 7.84
C LEU A 563 -17.06 8.40 8.12
N ALA A 564 -16.15 7.69 8.76
CA ALA A 564 -14.82 8.18 9.03
C ALA A 564 -13.85 7.01 9.09
N THR A 565 -12.64 7.17 8.54
CA THR A 565 -11.56 6.23 8.86
C THR A 565 -10.97 6.72 10.16
N VAL A 566 -10.96 5.85 11.17
CA VAL A 566 -10.52 6.24 12.50
C VAL A 566 -9.10 6.76 12.45
N LYS A 567 -8.80 7.66 13.38
CA LYS A 567 -7.44 8.13 13.64
C LYS A 567 -6.46 6.96 13.72
N GLY A 568 -5.32 7.08 13.04
CA GLY A 568 -4.32 6.00 12.93
C GLY A 568 -4.61 4.99 11.82
N ASP A 569 -5.65 5.21 11.01
CA ASP A 569 -5.88 4.39 9.83
C ASP A 569 -6.16 5.26 8.59
N VAL A 570 -5.45 4.92 7.53
CA VAL A 570 -5.51 5.54 6.20
C VAL A 570 -6.24 4.68 5.20
N HIS A 571 -6.50 3.42 5.55
CA HIS A 571 -7.20 2.48 4.70
C HIS A 571 -8.67 2.87 4.66
N ASP A 572 -8.97 3.84 3.82
CA ASP A 572 -10.32 4.21 3.46
C ASP A 572 -10.88 3.36 2.35
N ILE A 573 -10.19 2.36 1.84
CA ILE A 573 -10.78 1.54 0.78
C ILE A 573 -12.05 0.87 1.30
N GLY A 574 -12.03 0.30 2.50
CA GLY A 574 -13.22 -0.22 3.18
C GLY A 574 -14.28 0.87 3.39
N LYS A 575 -13.90 2.01 4.01
CA LYS A 575 -14.80 3.18 4.21
C LYS A 575 -15.44 3.66 2.91
N ASN A 576 -14.65 3.86 1.87
CA ASN A 576 -15.03 4.43 0.60
C ASN A 576 -15.89 3.43 -0.15
N ILE A 577 -15.60 2.14 -0.10
CA ILE A 577 -16.49 1.10 -0.60
C ILE A 577 -17.82 1.17 0.15
N VAL A 578 -17.81 1.15 1.49
CA VAL A 578 -19.02 1.23 2.31
C VAL A 578 -19.79 2.53 2.07
N GLY A 579 -19.11 3.67 1.94
CA GLY A 579 -19.71 4.98 1.68
C GLY A 579 -20.27 5.11 0.28
N VAL A 580 -19.57 4.56 -0.72
CA VAL A 580 -20.10 4.42 -2.07
C VAL A 580 -21.32 3.50 -2.05
N VAL A 581 -21.24 2.31 -1.44
CA VAL A 581 -22.34 1.33 -1.37
C VAL A 581 -23.55 1.91 -0.61
N LEU A 582 -23.37 2.50 0.57
CA LEU A 582 -24.45 3.11 1.35
C LEU A 582 -25.03 4.35 0.65
N GLY A 583 -24.18 5.18 0.04
CA GLY A 583 -24.62 6.31 -0.79
C GLY A 583 -25.47 5.84 -1.98
N CYS A 584 -25.10 4.72 -2.61
CA CYS A 584 -25.91 4.07 -3.63
C CYS A 584 -27.24 3.56 -3.05
N ASN A 585 -27.25 3.05 -1.81
CA ASN A 585 -28.46 2.61 -1.10
C ASN A 585 -29.25 3.74 -0.42
N ASN A 586 -29.14 4.98 -0.92
CA ASN A 586 -30.08 6.06 -0.58
C ASN A 586 -29.94 6.58 0.88
N TYR A 587 -28.76 6.39 1.50
CA TYR A 587 -28.36 6.96 2.79
C TYR A 587 -27.66 8.32 2.62
N ASP A 588 -27.78 9.21 3.61
CA ASP A 588 -27.06 10.49 3.62
C ASP A 588 -25.67 10.34 4.22
N ILE A 589 -24.65 10.29 3.37
CA ILE A 589 -23.28 10.03 3.81
C ILE A 589 -22.55 11.34 4.08
N ILE A 590 -22.15 11.53 5.32
CA ILE A 590 -21.16 12.53 5.70
C ILE A 590 -19.84 11.78 5.86
N ASP A 591 -18.98 11.89 4.87
CA ASP A 591 -17.65 11.29 4.92
C ASP A 591 -16.65 12.32 5.46
N LEU A 592 -16.13 12.08 6.67
CA LEU A 592 -15.10 12.91 7.28
C LEU A 592 -13.69 12.64 6.75
N GLY A 593 -13.52 11.65 5.87
CA GLY A 593 -12.25 11.30 5.28
C GLY A 593 -11.45 10.29 6.12
N VAL A 594 -10.13 10.31 5.94
CA VAL A 594 -9.19 9.41 6.62
C VAL A 594 -8.60 10.03 7.88
N MET A 595 -8.10 9.18 8.78
CA MET A 595 -7.36 9.61 9.98
C MET A 595 -8.14 10.57 10.89
N VAL A 596 -9.46 10.42 10.95
CA VAL A 596 -10.34 11.38 11.62
C VAL A 596 -10.31 11.12 13.13
N PRO A 597 -9.98 12.14 13.96
CA PRO A 597 -10.00 12.00 15.40
C PRO A 597 -11.40 11.70 15.95
N VAL A 598 -11.48 10.88 17.00
CA VAL A 598 -12.74 10.59 17.73
C VAL A 598 -13.45 11.87 18.14
N GLN A 599 -12.72 12.92 18.54
CA GLN A 599 -13.34 14.19 18.91
C GLN A 599 -14.09 14.84 17.75
N GLU A 600 -13.51 14.82 16.55
CA GLU A 600 -14.12 15.37 15.34
C GLU A 600 -15.31 14.54 14.88
N ILE A 601 -15.18 13.21 14.90
CA ILE A 601 -16.28 12.26 14.64
C ILE A 601 -17.47 12.55 15.56
N LEU A 602 -17.23 12.61 16.88
CA LEU A 602 -18.28 12.85 17.87
C LEU A 602 -18.87 14.26 17.79
N LYS A 603 -18.04 15.26 17.48
CA LYS A 603 -18.48 16.64 17.29
C LYS A 603 -19.40 16.75 16.07
N THR A 604 -18.93 16.32 14.90
CA THR A 604 -19.71 16.34 13.66
C THR A 604 -20.96 15.48 13.79
N ALA A 605 -20.88 14.31 14.41
CA ALA A 605 -22.05 13.46 14.64
C ALA A 605 -23.16 14.18 15.41
N LYS A 606 -22.80 14.99 16.43
CA LYS A 606 -23.75 15.81 17.19
C LYS A 606 -24.25 17.01 16.41
N GLU A 607 -23.36 17.73 15.74
CA GLU A 607 -23.69 18.93 14.96
C GLU A 607 -24.64 18.61 13.80
N GLU A 608 -24.36 17.51 13.10
CA GLU A 608 -25.11 17.06 11.92
C GLU A 608 -26.31 16.17 12.25
N LYS A 609 -26.46 15.78 13.53
CA LYS A 609 -27.51 14.87 14.04
C LYS A 609 -27.59 13.59 13.22
N VAL A 610 -26.46 12.89 13.11
CA VAL A 610 -26.38 11.63 12.36
C VAL A 610 -27.04 10.49 13.14
N ASP A 611 -27.66 9.57 12.42
CA ASP A 611 -28.36 8.40 12.97
C ASP A 611 -27.40 7.21 13.19
N ILE A 612 -26.37 7.09 12.35
CA ILE A 612 -25.37 6.00 12.39
C ILE A 612 -23.97 6.61 12.25
N ILE A 613 -23.02 6.08 13.03
CA ILE A 613 -21.59 6.35 12.84
C ILE A 613 -20.95 5.06 12.34
N GLY A 614 -20.44 5.06 11.12
CA GLY A 614 -19.64 3.99 10.54
C GLY A 614 -18.17 4.34 10.63
N LEU A 615 -17.41 3.51 11.34
CA LEU A 615 -15.97 3.70 11.51
C LEU A 615 -15.23 2.64 10.71
N SER A 616 -14.39 3.08 9.79
CA SER A 616 -13.42 2.21 9.12
C SER A 616 -12.15 2.22 9.94
N GLY A 617 -11.70 1.05 10.34
CA GLY A 617 -10.45 0.82 11.01
C GLY A 617 -10.00 -0.58 10.68
N LEU A 618 -8.73 -0.76 10.33
CA LEU A 618 -8.11 -2.06 10.18
C LEU A 618 -8.20 -2.73 11.56
N ILE A 619 -9.13 -3.68 11.71
CA ILE A 619 -9.31 -4.41 12.97
C ILE A 619 -7.97 -5.05 13.27
N THR A 620 -7.33 -4.58 14.33
CA THR A 620 -5.92 -4.85 14.57
C THR A 620 -5.63 -6.24 15.04
#